data_AF-A0A358R4E6-F1
#
_entry.id   AF-A0A358R4E6-F1
#
_cell.length_a   1.000
_cell.length_b   1.000
_cell.length_c   1.000
_cell.angle_alpha   90.00
_cell.angle_beta   90.00
_cell.angle_gamma   90.00
#
_symmetry.space_group_name_H-M   'P 1'
#
loop_
_entity.id
_entity.type
_entity.pdbx_description
1 polymer ?
#
loop_
_entity_poly.entity_id
_entity_poly.type
_entity_poly.pdbx_seq_one_letter_code
_entity_poly.pdbx_strand_id
1 'polypeptide(L)' 'VDANVLIFDRIREEMRLGKTLKAGIESGYNNALSAILDANVTTFFVGVILYSFGVGPIKGFAVTLMAGIA' A
#
# COMPACT_ATOMS: atom_id res chain seq x y z
N VAL A 1 3.14 -3.32 6.75
CA VAL A 1 2.23 -3.90 7.77
C VAL A 1 0.79 -3.51 7.49
N ASP A 2 0.52 -2.23 7.17
CA ASP A 2 -0.83 -1.73 6.83
C ASP A 2 -1.52 -2.50 5.71
N ALA A 3 -0.76 -2.89 4.68
CA ALA A 3 -1.20 -3.77 3.60
C ALA A 3 -1.85 -5.08 4.09
N ASN A 4 -1.23 -5.74 5.07
CA ASN A 4 -1.72 -7.01 5.61
C ASN A 4 -3.02 -6.78 6.39
N VAL A 5 -3.07 -5.71 7.20
CA VAL A 5 -4.27 -5.35 7.96
C VAL A 5 -5.44 -5.08 7.01
N LEU A 6 -5.20 -4.33 5.93
CA LEU A 6 -6.23 -4.01 4.91
C LEU A 6 -6.78 -5.27 4.23
N ILE A 7 -5.91 -6.21 3.84
CA ILE A 7 -6.32 -7.50 3.26
C ILE A 7 -7.22 -8.26 4.25
N PHE A 8 -6.81 -8.37 5.51
CA PHE A 8 -7.57 -9.10 6.53
C PHE A 8 -8.93 -8.48 6.82
N ASP A 9 -8.99 -7.16 6.93
CA ASP A 9 -10.26 -6.45 7.13
C ASP A 9 -11.19 -6.64 5.93
N ARG A 10 -10.66 -6.60 4.70
CA ARG A 10 -11.47 -6.81 3.50
C ARG A 10 -11.99 -8.25 3.40
N ILE A 11 -11.18 -9.24 3.74
CA ILE A 11 -11.62 -10.65 3.79
C ILE A 11 -12.74 -10.82 4.82
N ARG A 12 -12.62 -10.23 6.02
CA ARG A 12 -13.66 -10.26 7.05
C ARG A 12 -14.97 -9.61 6.58
N GLU A 13 -14.89 -8.51 5.85
CA GLU A 13 -16.06 -7.81 5.32
C GLU A 13 -16.78 -8.65 4.26
N GLU A 14 -16.04 -9.26 3.33
CA GLU A 14 -16.58 -10.16 2.29
C GLU A 14 -17.21 -11.43 2.89
N MET A 15 -16.63 -11.97 3.97
CA MET A 15 -17.23 -13.09 4.72
C MET A 15 -18.53 -12.70 5.42
N ARG A 16 -18.62 -11.47 5.95
CA ARG A 16 -19.85 -10.94 6.57
C ARG A 16 -20.97 -10.72 5.55
N LEU A 17 -20.62 -10.48 4.29
CA LEU A 17 -21.54 -10.42 3.16
C LEU A 17 -21.99 -11.80 2.65
N GLY A 18 -21.55 -12.89 3.30
CA GLY A 18 -21.99 -14.25 3.01
C GLY A 18 -21.14 -14.99 1.96
N LYS A 19 -20.01 -14.44 1.51
CA LYS A 19 -19.08 -15.16 0.63
C LYS A 19 -18.36 -16.26 1.40
N THR A 20 -18.11 -17.39 0.74
CA THR A 20 -17.28 -18.47 1.29
C THR A 20 -15.86 -17.98 1.55
N LEU A 21 -15.17 -18.54 2.55
CA LEU A 21 -13.82 -18.14 2.94
C LEU A 21 -12.85 -18.10 1.75
N LYS A 22 -12.91 -19.09 0.85
CA LYS A 22 -12.11 -19.12 -0.38
C LYS A 22 -12.39 -17.93 -1.30
N ALA A 23 -13.65 -17.65 -1.58
CA ALA A 23 -14.05 -16.53 -2.43
C ALA A 23 -13.74 -15.16 -1.78
N GLY A 24 -13.85 -15.07 -0.45
CA GLY A 24 -13.48 -13.89 0.32
C GLY A 24 -11.98 -13.61 0.28
N ILE A 25 -11.13 -14.65 0.38
CA ILE A 25 -9.67 -14.54 0.24
C ILE A 25 -9.30 -14.07 -1.17
N GLU A 26 -9.83 -14.71 -2.21
CA GLU A 26 -9.51 -14.38 -3.60
C GLU A 26 -9.95 -12.95 -3.97
N SER A 27 -11.17 -12.56 -3.57
CA SER A 27 -11.69 -11.21 -3.76
C SER A 27 -10.94 -10.17 -2.91
N GLY A 28 -10.58 -10.51 -1.67
CA GLY A 28 -9.83 -9.64 -0.77
C GLY A 28 -8.43 -9.35 -1.29
N TYR A 29 -7.73 -10.38 -1.79
CA TYR A 29 -6.40 -10.25 -2.36
C TYR A 29 -6.40 -9.40 -3.64
N ASN A 30 -7.31 -9.67 -4.59
CA ASN A 30 -7.37 -8.91 -5.85
C ASN A 30 -7.63 -7.42 -5.64
N ASN A 31 -8.56 -7.07 -4.73
CA ASN A 31 -8.89 -5.67 -4.48
C ASN A 31 -7.84 -4.96 -3.61
N ALA A 32 -7.34 -5.63 -2.57
CA ALA A 32 -6.38 -5.03 -1.67
C ALA A 32 -4.99 -4.89 -2.32
N LEU A 33 -4.58 -5.81 -3.20
CA LEU A 33 -3.31 -5.67 -3.94
C LEU A 33 -3.30 -4.40 -4.80
N SER A 34 -4.41 -4.09 -5.48
CA SER A 34 -4.52 -2.84 -6.24
C SER A 34 -4.36 -1.62 -5.35
N ALA A 35 -5.02 -1.60 -4.18
CA ALA A 35 -4.93 -0.49 -3.24
C ALA A 35 -3.52 -0.34 -2.62
N ILE A 36 -2.85 -1.47 -2.31
CA ILE A 36 -1.49 -1.48 -1.78
C ILE A 36 -0.51 -0.93 -2.82
N LEU A 37 -0.64 -1.37 -4.07
CA LEU A 37 0.18 -0.89 -5.17
C LEU A 37 -0.01 0.62 -5.36
N ASP A 38 -1.25 1.10 -5.40
CA ASP A 38 -1.55 2.54 -5.57
C ASP A 38 -0.97 3.39 -4.43
N ALA A 39 -1.05 2.91 -3.19
CA ALA A 39 -0.49 3.58 -2.02
C ALA A 39 1.04 3.68 -2.11
N ASN A 40 1.72 2.59 -2.49
CA ASN A 40 3.18 2.57 -2.67
C ASN A 40 3.62 3.47 -3.82
N VAL A 41 2.89 3.44 -4.95
CA VAL A 41 3.16 4.29 -6.12
C VAL A 41 2.99 5.77 -5.77
N THR A 42 1.90 6.12 -5.07
CA THR A 42 1.67 7.50 -4.61
C THR A 42 2.78 7.95 -3.67
N THR A 43 3.19 7.11 -2.72
CA THR A 43 4.28 7.43 -1.78
C THR A 43 5.63 7.57 -2.50
N PHE A 44 5.89 6.76 -3.52
CA PHE A 44 7.07 6.90 -4.36
C PHE A 44 7.09 8.25 -5.09
N PHE A 45 5.96 8.68 -5.67
CA PHE A 45 5.86 10.01 -6.28
C PHE A 45 6.12 11.14 -5.28
N VAL A 46 5.63 11.03 -4.04
CA VAL A 46 5.97 11.98 -2.97
C VAL A 46 7.48 12.00 -2.73
N GLY A 47 8.14 10.83 -2.68
CA GLY A 47 9.59 10.72 -2.59
C GLY A 47 10.32 11.44 -3.73
N VAL A 48 9.85 11.28 -4.98
CA VAL A 48 10.42 11.97 -6.16
C VAL A 48 10.29 13.49 -6.06
N ILE A 49 9.13 13.98 -5.58
CA ILE A 49 8.90 15.42 -5.36
C ILE A 49 9.83 15.94 -4.26
N LEU A 50 9.92 15.24 -3.13
CA LEU A 50 10.81 15.59 -2.02
C LEU A 50 12.29 15.57 -2.43
N TYR A 51 12.69 14.65 -3.29
CA TYR A 51 14.04 14.62 -3.84
C TYR A 51 14.30 15.80 -4.79
N SER A 52 13.33 16.15 -5.64
CA SER A 52 13.49 17.22 -6.64
C SER A 52 13.49 18.62 -6.03
N PHE A 53 12.60 18.87 -5.06
CA PHE A 53 12.41 20.20 -4.44
C PHE A 53 13.00 20.33 -3.03
N GLY A 54 13.31 19.22 -2.37
CA GLY A 54 13.89 19.22 -1.04
C GLY A 54 15.35 19.68 -1.02
N VAL A 55 15.76 20.25 0.11
CA VAL A 55 17.13 20.76 0.34
C VAL A 55 17.73 20.09 1.58
N GLY A 56 19.04 19.87 1.53
CA GLY A 56 19.82 19.31 2.64
C GLY A 56 19.26 17.98 3.15
N PRO A 57 18.82 17.88 4.42
CA PRO A 57 18.33 16.64 5.02
C PRO A 57 17.11 16.01 4.31
N ILE A 58 16.26 16.82 3.67
CA ILE A 58 15.02 16.34 3.03
C ILE A 58 15.34 15.44 1.82
N LYS A 59 16.41 15.75 1.07
CA LYS A 59 16.87 14.89 -0.03
C LYS A 59 17.35 13.53 0.48
N GLY A 60 18.06 13.50 1.60
CA GLY A 60 18.51 12.25 2.23
C GLY A 60 17.34 11.39 2.69
N PHE A 61 16.35 12.01 3.31
CA PHE A 61 15.10 11.35 3.70
C PHE A 61 14.31 10.82 2.50
N ALA A 62 14.23 11.58 1.40
CA ALA A 62 13.53 11.15 0.19
C ALA A 62 14.15 9.87 -0.40
N VAL A 63 15.49 9.77 -0.40
CA VAL A 63 16.19 8.57 -0.90
C VAL A 63 15.93 7.36 -0.02
N THR A 64 15.97 7.50 1.32
CA THR A 64 15.66 6.38 2.21
C THR A 64 14.20 5.97 2.16
N LEU A 65 13.27 6.93 2.00
CA LEU A 65 11.85 6.67 1.79
C LEU A 65 11.63 5.85 0.51
N MET A 66 12.23 6.27 -0.61
CA MET A 66 12.11 5.54 -1.88
C MET A 66 12.76 4.15 -1.82
N ALA A 67 13.91 4.02 -1.14
CA ALA A 67 14.57 2.72 -0.96
C ALA A 67 13.78 1.75 -0.06
N GLY A 68 12.98 2.25 0.88
CA GLY A 68 12.16 1.44 1.78
C GLY A 68 10.81 1.00 1.22
N ILE A 69 10.39 1.54 0.06
CA ILE A 69 9.16 1.14 -0.64
C ILE A 69 9.40 -0.03 -1.61
N ALA A 70 10.66 -0.31 -1.95
CA ALA A 70 11.08 -1.42 -2.83
C ALA A 70 11.10 -2.79 -2.12
#